data_AF-W8YP98-F1
#
_entry.id   AF-W8YP98-F1
#
_cell.length_a   1.000
_cell.length_b   1.000
_cell.length_c   1.000
_cell.angle_alpha   90.00
_cell.angle_beta   90.00
_cell.angle_gamma   90.00
#
_symmetry.space_group_name_H-M   'P 1'
#
loop_
_entity.id
_entity.type
_entity.pdbx_description
1 polymer ?
#
loop_
_entity_poly.entity_id
_entity_poly.type
_entity_poly.pdbx_seq_one_letter_code
_entity_poly.pdbx_strand_id
1 'polypeptide(L)'
;MQDDQYYADLHVRIVKGAEFIESLPSGDKRLPAAHKKYDALVEEYRRHIRVAIHGHDYLDPEAQPAEADPNRAGMIPGQVKMNF
;
A
#
# COMPACT_ATOMS: atom_id res chain seq x y z
N MET A 1 -0.75 11.40 -21.71
CA MET A 1 -1.89 10.63 -22.27
C MET A 1 -1.60 9.13 -22.41
N GLN A 2 -0.34 8.67 -22.39
CA GLN A 2 -0.01 7.24 -22.46
C GLN A 2 -0.28 6.49 -21.14
N ASP A 3 -0.03 7.16 -20.01
CA ASP A 3 -0.29 6.66 -18.67
C ASP A 3 -1.77 6.30 -18.44
N ASP A 4 -2.69 7.19 -18.81
CA ASP A 4 -4.14 7.01 -18.64
C ASP A 4 -4.68 5.72 -19.29
N GLN A 5 -4.22 5.43 -20.52
CA GLN A 5 -4.64 4.24 -21.25
C GLN A 5 -4.02 2.95 -20.69
N TYR A 6 -2.78 3.02 -20.22
CA TYR A 6 -2.13 1.90 -19.55
C TYR A 6 -2.84 1.54 -18.24
N TYR A 7 -3.32 2.53 -17.46
CA TYR A 7 -4.04 2.24 -16.21
C TYR A 7 -5.47 1.76 -16.42
N ALA A 8 -6.14 2.24 -17.47
CA ALA A 8 -7.41 1.66 -17.89
C ALA A 8 -7.25 0.17 -18.21
N ASP A 9 -6.18 -0.21 -18.92
CA ASP A 9 -5.86 -1.61 -19.20
C ASP A 9 -5.52 -2.40 -17.93
N LEU A 10 -4.70 -1.83 -17.03
CA LEU A 10 -4.34 -2.46 -15.77
C LEU A 10 -5.57 -2.74 -14.88
N HIS A 11 -6.50 -1.77 -14.80
CA HIS A 11 -7.75 -1.94 -14.08
C HIS A 11 -8.60 -3.07 -14.69
N VAL A 12 -8.73 -3.12 -16.02
CA VAL A 12 -9.44 -4.20 -16.72
C VAL A 12 -8.81 -5.57 -16.43
N ARG A 13 -7.48 -5.65 -16.35
CA ARG A 13 -6.77 -6.90 -16.03
C ARG A 13 -7.00 -7.36 -14.60
N ILE A 14 -7.11 -6.45 -13.64
CA ILE A 14 -7.46 -6.76 -12.25
C ILE A 14 -8.88 -7.32 -12.19
N VAL A 15 -9.85 -6.64 -12.80
CA VAL A 15 -11.27 -7.08 -12.80
C VAL A 15 -11.38 -8.49 -13.42
N LYS A 16 -10.79 -8.71 -14.60
CA LYS A 16 -10.78 -10.04 -15.23
C LYS A 16 -10.07 -11.09 -14.39
N GLY A 17 -9.03 -10.71 -13.65
CA GLY A 17 -8.33 -11.60 -12.72
C GLY A 17 -9.23 -12.04 -11.56
N ALA A 18 -10.00 -11.12 -10.98
CA ALA A 18 -10.98 -11.42 -9.94
C ALA A 18 -12.09 -12.34 -10.46
N GLU A 19 -12.69 -12.00 -11.61
CA GLU A 19 -13.72 -12.83 -12.25
C GLU A 19 -13.21 -14.25 -12.56
N PHE A 20 -11.95 -14.37 -13.01
CA PHE A 20 -11.34 -15.67 -13.23
C PHE A 20 -11.20 -16.48 -11.93
N ILE A 21 -10.74 -15.85 -10.85
CA ILE A 21 -10.61 -16.50 -9.53
C ILE A 21 -11.98 -16.95 -9.02
N GLU A 22 -12.99 -16.09 -9.10
CA GLU A 22 -14.36 -16.40 -8.68
C GLU A 22 -15.00 -17.51 -9.52
N SER A 23 -14.61 -17.62 -10.80
CA SER A 23 -15.02 -18.71 -11.68
C SER A 23 -14.39 -20.06 -11.33
N LEU A 24 -13.31 -20.10 -10.53
CA LEU A 24 -12.65 -21.37 -10.19
C LEU A 24 -13.38 -22.06 -9.02
N PRO A 25 -13.59 -23.39 -9.09
CA PRO A 25 -14.16 -24.13 -7.98
C PRO A 25 -13.19 -24.13 -6.79
N SER A 26 -13.73 -24.17 -5.57
CA SER A 26 -12.93 -24.26 -4.35
C SER A 26 -12.00 -25.49 -4.40
N GLY A 27 -10.69 -25.27 -4.22
CA GLY A 27 -9.68 -26.32 -4.32
C GLY A 27 -9.08 -26.53 -5.71
N ASP A 28 -9.44 -25.72 -6.72
CA ASP A 28 -8.77 -25.75 -8.01
C ASP A 28 -7.26 -25.45 -7.85
N LYS A 29 -6.42 -26.33 -8.37
CA LYS A 29 -4.95 -26.22 -8.34
C LYS A 29 -4.40 -24.93 -8.97
N ARG A 30 -5.22 -24.22 -9.76
CA ARG A 30 -4.86 -22.94 -10.38
C ARG A 30 -5.09 -21.75 -9.45
N LEU A 31 -5.90 -21.87 -8.39
CA LEU A 31 -6.19 -20.79 -7.45
C LEU A 31 -4.92 -20.16 -6.85
N PRO A 32 -3.90 -20.91 -6.39
CA PRO A 32 -2.69 -20.30 -5.82
C PRO A 32 -1.93 -19.45 -6.84
N ALA A 33 -1.84 -19.94 -8.08
CA ALA A 33 -1.16 -19.21 -9.16
C ALA A 33 -2.00 -18.02 -9.66
N ALA A 34 -3.32 -18.14 -9.65
CA ALA A 34 -4.25 -17.08 -10.01
C ALA A 34 -4.20 -15.94 -8.98
N HIS A 35 -4.28 -16.26 -7.68
CA HIS A 35 -4.12 -15.30 -6.59
C HIS A 35 -2.77 -14.59 -6.68
N LYS A 36 -1.66 -15.32 -6.84
CA LYS A 36 -0.33 -14.70 -6.98
C LYS A 36 -0.24 -13.69 -8.14
N LYS A 37 -0.86 -14.01 -9.28
CA LYS A 37 -0.91 -13.09 -10.44
C LYS A 37 -1.82 -11.89 -10.17
N TYR A 38 -2.96 -12.11 -9.54
CA TYR A 38 -3.89 -11.06 -9.15
C TYR A 38 -3.26 -10.09 -8.15
N ASP A 39 -2.60 -10.60 -7.11
CA ASP A 39 -1.89 -9.79 -6.10
C ASP A 39 -0.85 -8.89 -6.78
N ALA A 40 -0.05 -9.42 -7.70
CA ALA A 40 0.95 -8.64 -8.42
C ALA A 40 0.33 -7.48 -9.24
N LEU A 41 -0.82 -7.72 -9.90
CA LEU A 41 -1.54 -6.67 -10.63
C LEU A 41 -2.09 -5.59 -9.68
N VAL A 42 -2.62 -6.01 -8.53
CA VAL A 42 -3.13 -5.08 -7.51
C VAL A 42 -2.01 -4.26 -6.89
N GLU A 43 -0.83 -4.84 -6.64
CA GLU A 43 0.34 -4.11 -6.15
C GLU A 43 0.84 -3.07 -7.16
N GLU A 44 0.88 -3.42 -8.45
CA GLU A 44 1.25 -2.48 -9.52
C GLU A 44 0.27 -1.28 -9.57
N TYR A 45 -1.02 -1.56 -9.47
CA TYR A 45 -2.06 -0.51 -9.44
C TYR A 45 -1.99 0.34 -8.17
N ARG A 46 -1.74 -0.27 -7.01
CA ARG A 46 -1.55 0.45 -5.73
C ARG A 46 -0.32 1.34 -5.74
N ARG A 47 0.81 0.86 -6.28
CA ARG A 47 2.02 1.67 -6.43
C ARG A 47 1.72 2.90 -7.26
N HIS A 48 0.94 2.75 -8.34
CA HIS A 48 0.55 3.88 -9.15
C HIS A 48 -0.37 4.87 -8.42
N ILE A 49 -1.43 4.41 -7.76
CA ILE A 49 -2.32 5.28 -6.96
C ILE A 49 -1.50 6.06 -5.93
N ARG A 50 -0.54 5.40 -5.27
CA ARG A 50 0.32 6.06 -4.27
C ARG A 50 1.16 7.18 -4.89
N VAL A 51 1.74 6.96 -6.06
CA VAL A 51 2.49 8.01 -6.80
C VAL A 51 1.57 9.13 -7.29
N ALA A 52 0.37 8.80 -7.76
CA ALA A 52 -0.60 9.79 -8.25
C ALA A 52 -1.20 10.67 -7.13
N ILE A 53 -1.42 10.11 -5.93
CA ILE A 53 -1.99 10.84 -4.78
C ILE A 53 -0.90 11.56 -3.96
N HIS A 54 0.25 10.93 -3.72
CA HIS A 54 1.27 11.42 -2.79
C HIS A 54 2.54 11.95 -3.46
N GLY A 55 2.68 11.82 -4.79
CA GLY A 55 3.92 12.17 -5.50
C GLY A 55 5.03 11.12 -5.32
N HIS A 56 6.11 11.29 -6.08
CA HIS A 56 7.25 10.36 -6.22
C HIS A 56 8.10 10.15 -4.95
N ASP A 57 7.73 10.78 -3.84
CA ASP A 57 8.47 10.80 -2.56
C ASP A 57 8.29 9.50 -1.75
N TYR A 58 7.28 8.69 -2.09
CA TYR A 58 6.91 7.46 -1.35
C TYR A 58 7.48 6.16 -1.92
N LEU A 59 8.31 6.23 -2.96
CA LEU A 59 8.95 5.05 -3.56
C LEU A 59 10.27 4.67 -2.88
N ASP A 60 10.66 5.36 -1.81
CA ASP A 60 11.85 5.05 -1.04
C ASP A 60 11.53 4.01 0.05
N PRO A 61 11.90 2.73 -0.10
CA PRO A 61 11.79 1.75 0.98
C PRO A 61 12.77 2.05 2.14
N GLU A 62 13.68 3.03 2.02
CA GLU A 62 14.52 3.51 3.13
C GLU A 62 13.86 4.63 3.94
N ALA A 63 12.63 5.04 3.61
CA ALA A 63 11.75 5.74 4.56
C ALA A 63 11.24 4.74 5.62
N GLN A 64 12.19 4.20 6.37
CA GLN A 64 11.97 3.54 7.65
C GLN A 64 11.02 4.40 8.49
N PRO A 65 10.11 3.81 9.27
CA PRO A 65 9.28 4.57 10.19
C PRO A 65 10.21 5.46 11.01
N ALA A 66 9.99 6.77 10.94
CA ALA A 66 10.65 7.75 11.78
C ALA A 66 10.76 7.14 13.17
N GLU A 67 12.01 7.01 13.63
CA GLU A 67 12.38 6.45 14.91
C GLU A 67 11.30 6.83 15.93
N ALA A 68 10.65 5.81 16.51
CA ALA A 68 9.78 6.01 17.64
C ALA A 68 10.67 6.57 18.75
N ASP A 69 10.76 7.90 18.83
CA ASP A 69 11.54 8.62 19.83
C ASP A 69 11.10 8.12 21.21
N PRO A 70 11.94 7.33 21.92
CA PRO A 70 11.57 6.80 23.22
C PRO A 70 11.58 7.90 24.30
N ASN A 71 11.99 9.13 23.97
CA ASN A 71 12.08 10.25 24.91
C ASN A 71 10.77 11.04 25.04
N ARG A 72 9.71 10.72 24.28
CA ARG A 72 8.39 11.34 24.47
C ARG A 72 7.56 10.70 25.60
N ALA A 73 8.10 9.70 26.30
CA ALA A 73 7.47 9.05 27.44
C ALA A 73 8.22 9.35 28.75
N GLY A 74 8.12 10.58 29.28
CA GLY A 74 8.66 10.83 30.61
C GLY A 74 8.90 12.26 31.03
N MET A 75 7.98 13.21 30.79
CA MET A 75 7.99 14.45 31.56
C MET A 75 6.59 14.78 32.05
N ILE A 76 6.35 14.38 33.29
CA ILE A 76 5.20 14.73 34.11
C ILE A 76 5.27 16.25 34.35
N PRO A 77 4.25 17.06 33.99
CA PRO A 77 4.26 18.49 34.26
C PRO A 77 4.02 18.72 35.76
N GLY A 78 5.10 18.80 36.52
CA GLY A 78 5.04 18.95 37.96
C GLY A 78 6.32 19.57 38.51
N GLN A 79 6.51 20.87 38.26
CA GLN A 79 6.96 21.85 39.25
C GLN A 79 7.15 23.22 38.56
N VAL A 80 6.08 24.01 38.58
CA VAL A 80 6.20 25.47 38.54
C VAL A 80 6.84 25.86 39.87
N LYS A 81 8.15 26.12 39.89
CA LYS A 81 8.75 26.93 40.95
C LYS A 81 8.47 28.39 40.62
N MET A 82 7.35 28.90 41.13
CA MET A 82 7.13 30.33 41.31
C MET A 82 7.69 30.74 42.68
N ASN A 83 8.64 31.69 42.60
CA ASN A 83 9.12 32.71 43.53
C ASN A 83 8.85 32.62 45.04
N PHE A 84 9.92 32.79 45.82
CA PHE A 84 10.16 34.00 46.63
C PHE A 84 11.64 34.37 46.59
#